data_AF-A0A952IT21-F1
#
_entry.id   AF-A0A952IT21-F1
#
_cell.length_a   1.000
_cell.length_b   1.000
_cell.length_c   1.000
_cell.angle_alpha   90.00
_cell.angle_beta   90.00
_cell.angle_gamma   90.00
#
_symmetry.space_group_name_H-M   'P 1'
#
loop_
_entity.id
_entity.type
_entity.pdbx_description
1 polymer ?
#
loop_
_entity_poly.entity_id
_entity_poly.type
_entity_poly.pdbx_seq_one_letter_code
_entity_poly.pdbx_strand_id
1 'polypeptide(L)' 'TDAELDAQPELVRTMSVQPPRGSGKIRLIEFAGIDLQPCGGTHVAATSEIGAVRVSKVEKKGRQNRRVIVVFDE' A
#
# COMPACT_ATOMS: atom_id res chain seq x y z
N THR A 1 -13.29 -9.20 6.83
CA THR A 1 -13.65 -8.90 8.23
C THR A 1 -12.36 -8.78 9.04
N ASP A 2 -12.41 -8.27 10.27
CA ASP A 2 -11.21 -8.17 11.12
C ASP A 2 -10.55 -9.55 11.31
N ALA A 3 -11.35 -10.60 11.48
CA ALA A 3 -10.87 -11.98 11.59
C ALA A 3 -10.15 -12.49 10.32
N GLU A 4 -10.66 -12.15 9.13
CA GLU A 4 -10.00 -12.50 7.85
C GLU A 4 -8.69 -11.72 7.67
N LEU A 5 -8.65 -10.45 8.09
CA LEU A 5 -7.41 -9.66 8.04
C LEU A 5 -6.35 -10.21 9.01
N ASP A 6 -6.75 -10.59 10.22
CA ASP A 6 -5.84 -11.18 11.20
C ASP A 6 -5.32 -12.57 10.76
N ALA A 7 -6.11 -13.31 9.96
CA ALA A 7 -5.69 -14.58 9.35
C ALA A 7 -4.66 -14.41 8.22
N GLN A 8 -4.50 -13.18 7.70
CA GLN A 8 -3.59 -12.83 6.60
C GLN A 8 -2.66 -11.67 7.01
N PRO A 9 -1.74 -11.90 7.95
CA PRO A 9 -0.86 -10.85 8.49
C PRO A 9 0.03 -10.17 7.43
N GLU A 10 0.28 -10.83 6.29
CA GLU A 10 1.01 -10.29 5.14
C GLU A 10 0.31 -9.09 4.47
N LEU A 11 -1.00 -8.94 4.66
CA LEU A 11 -1.78 -7.81 4.16
C LEU A 11 -1.52 -6.53 4.97
N VAL A 12 -1.04 -6.65 6.21
CA VAL A 12 -0.68 -5.52 7.07
C VAL A 12 0.81 -5.21 6.90
N ARG A 13 1.12 -4.41 5.87
CA ARG A 13 2.51 -4.07 5.52
C ARG A 13 3.09 -2.88 6.27
N THR A 14 2.26 -2.16 7.01
CA THR A 14 2.65 -0.97 7.77
C THR A 14 3.12 -1.35 9.17
N MET A 15 4.39 -1.07 9.48
CA MET A 15 4.98 -1.34 10.80
C MET A 15 4.37 -0.50 11.95
N SER A 16 3.62 0.56 11.64
CA SER A 16 3.22 1.56 12.64
C SER A 16 1.73 1.88 12.67
N VAL A 17 0.97 1.53 11.63
CA VAL A 17 -0.45 1.87 11.53
C VAL A 17 -1.21 0.61 11.18
N GLN A 18 -2.05 0.15 12.10
CA GLN A 18 -2.97 -0.95 11.84
C GLN A 18 -4.18 -0.42 11.07
N PRO A 19 -4.75 -1.22 10.14
CA PRO A 19 -6.01 -0.88 9.52
C PRO A 19 -7.08 -0.60 10.59
N PRO A 20 -7.96 0.40 10.38
CA PRO A 20 -9.02 0.70 11.35
C PRO A 20 -9.90 -0.53 11.57
N ARG A 21 -9.98 -0.99 12.82
CA ARG A 21 -10.77 -2.14 13.27
C ARG A 21 -12.15 -1.71 13.76
N GLY A 22 -13.10 -2.64 13.79
CA GLY A 22 -14.42 -2.44 14.41
C GLY A 22 -15.49 -1.80 13.52
N SER A 23 -15.21 -1.53 12.24
CA SER A 23 -16.21 -1.07 11.25
C SER A 23 -17.00 -2.22 10.59
N GLY A 24 -16.68 -3.47 10.92
CA GLY A 24 -17.33 -4.69 10.42
C GLY A 24 -16.94 -5.08 8.99
N LYS A 25 -16.48 -4.13 8.15
CA LYS A 25 -15.98 -4.38 6.79
C LYS A 25 -14.67 -3.63 6.56
N ILE A 26 -13.69 -4.35 6.02
CA ILE A 26 -12.38 -3.82 5.61
C ILE A 26 -12.35 -3.78 4.09
N ARG A 27 -12.01 -2.61 3.53
CA ARG A 27 -11.85 -2.45 2.08
C ARG A 27 -10.45 -2.90 1.67
N LEU A 28 -10.40 -3.87 0.76
CA LEU A 28 -9.17 -4.34 0.13
C LEU A 28 -9.07 -3.77 -1.29
N ILE A 29 -7.85 -3.49 -1.72
CA ILE A 29 -7.49 -3.10 -3.07
C ILE A 29 -6.52 -4.14 -3.60
N GLU A 30 -6.85 -4.72 -4.74
CA GLU A 30 -6.04 -5.73 -5.41
C GLU A 30 -5.48 -5.17 -6.72
N PHE A 31 -4.18 -5.36 -6.91
CA PHE A 31 -3.53 -5.35 -8.21
C PHE A 31 -3.17 -6.80 -8.54
N ALA A 32 -3.94 -7.40 -9.45
CA ALA A 32 -3.89 -8.82 -9.74
C ALA A 32 -2.46 -9.34 -9.98
N GLY A 33 -2.05 -10.34 -9.21
CA GLY A 33 -0.72 -10.97 -9.29
C GLY A 33 0.44 -10.11 -8.77
N ILE A 34 0.18 -8.91 -8.25
CA ILE A 34 1.21 -7.98 -7.75
C ILE A 34 1.01 -7.72 -6.26
N ASP A 35 -0.18 -7.24 -5.87
CA ASP A 35 -0.41 -6.80 -4.50
C ASP A 35 -1.88 -6.86 -4.07
N LEU A 36 -2.10 -7.07 -2.78
CA LEU A 36 -3.41 -7.01 -2.13
C LEU A 36 -3.26 -6.28 -0.80
N GLN A 37 -3.95 -5.16 -0.62
CA GLN A 37 -3.75 -4.30 0.56
C GLN A 37 -5.07 -3.72 1.11
N PRO A 38 -5.19 -3.57 2.44
CA PRO A 38 -6.26 -2.81 3.04
C PRO A 38 -6.04 -1.30 2.83
N CYS A 39 -6.87 -0.66 2.00
CA CYS A 39 -6.75 0.76 1.69
C CYS A 39 -8.11 1.46 1.56
N GLY A 40 -8.22 2.65 2.15
CA GLY A 40 -9.42 3.50 2.11
C GLY A 40 -9.41 4.59 1.03
N GLY A 41 -8.31 4.75 0.26
CA GLY A 41 -8.12 5.83 -0.70
C GLY A 41 -8.90 5.68 -2.00
N THR A 42 -8.89 6.73 -2.84
CA THR A 42 -9.37 6.66 -4.22
C THR A 42 -8.26 6.12 -5.13
N HIS A 43 -8.60 5.17 -5.99
CA HIS A 43 -7.65 4.52 -6.90
C HIS A 43 -8.12 4.68 -8.35
N VAL A 44 -7.16 4.72 -9.27
CA VAL A 44 -7.40 4.57 -10.71
C VAL A 44 -7.90 3.15 -11.03
N ALA A 45 -8.56 2.96 -12.18
CA ALA A 45 -9.08 1.66 -12.58
C ALA A 45 -7.98 0.75 -13.17
N ALA A 46 -6.95 1.33 -13.79
CA ALA A 46 -5.82 0.61 -14.38
C ALA A 46 -4.47 1.29 -14.11
N THR A 47 -3.39 0.51 -14.04
CA THR A 47 -2.02 1.03 -13.83
C THR A 47 -1.53 1.94 -14.95
N SER A 48 -2.06 1.77 -16.17
CA SER A 48 -1.76 2.64 -17.31
C SER A 48 -2.20 4.10 -17.11
N GLU A 49 -3.18 4.36 -16.23
CA GLU A 49 -3.65 5.72 -15.92
C GLU A 49 -2.64 6.52 -15.09
N ILE A 50 -1.69 5.86 -14.42
CA ILE A 50 -0.66 6.50 -13.60
C ILE A 50 0.38 7.21 -14.48
N GLY A 51 0.63 6.69 -15.69
CA GLY A 51 1.70 7.17 -16.57
C GLY A 51 3.10 6.71 -16.15
N ALA A 52 4.12 7.33 -16.74
CA ALA A 52 5.51 7.04 -16.39
C ALA A 52 5.86 7.59 -15.00
N VAL A 53 6.71 6.86 -14.27
CA VAL A 53 7.19 7.27 -12.95
C VAL A 53 8.68 6.99 -12.82
N ARG A 54 9.37 7.83 -12.06
CA ARG A 54 10.79 7.63 -11.73
C ARG A 54 11.07 7.82 -10.25
N VAL A 55 12.11 7.14 -9.77
CA VAL A 55 12.63 7.35 -8.42
C VAL A 55 13.47 8.62 -8.41
N SER A 56 13.01 9.66 -7.73
CA SER A 56 13.73 10.95 -7.66
C SER A 56 14.85 10.92 -6.61
N LYS A 57 14.65 10.19 -5.51
CA LYS A 57 15.60 10.13 -4.41
C LYS A 57 15.37 8.90 -3.54
N VAL A 58 16.46 8.37 -2.98
CA VAL A 58 16.42 7.33 -1.94
C VAL A 58 17.17 7.82 -0.71
N GLU A 59 16.50 7.87 0.43
CA GLU A 59 17.07 8.33 1.69
C GLU A 59 17.19 7.19 2.71
N LYS A 60 18.31 7.14 3.43
CA LYS A 60 18.49 6.24 4.58
C LYS A 60 17.78 6.83 5.80
N LYS A 61 16.78 6.12 6.34
CA LYS A 61 16.04 6.50 7.57
C LYS A 61 16.33 5.54 8.72
N GLY A 62 17.60 5.14 8.85
CA GLY A 62 18.08 4.24 9.90
C GLY A 62 18.65 2.93 9.38
N ARG A 63 18.80 1.95 10.28
CA ARG A 63 19.43 0.66 9.96
C ARG A 63 18.58 -0.17 9.00
N GLN A 64 17.28 -0.27 9.25
CA GLN A 64 16.35 -1.11 8.50
C GLN A 64 15.55 -0.35 7.42
N ASN A 65 15.30 0.95 7.61
CA ASN A 65 14.38 1.67 6.74
C ASN A 65 15.11 2.45 5.62
N ARG A 66 14.53 2.41 4.42
CA ARG A 66 14.83 3.29 3.30
C ARG A 66 13.56 4.02 2.90
N ARG A 67 13.64 5.32 2.63
CA ARG A 67 12.56 6.11 2.06
C ARG A 67 12.83 6.29 0.58
N VAL A 68 11.99 5.72 -0.26
CA VAL A 68 12.02 5.90 -1.70
C VAL A 68 11.02 7.00 -2.05
N ILE A 69 11.48 8.03 -2.74
CA ILE A 69 10.64 9.13 -3.23
C ILE A 69 10.43 8.88 -4.72
N VAL A 70 9.17 8.74 -5.11
CA VAL A 70 8.74 8.49 -6.50
C VAL A 70 8.01 9.73 -7.00
N VAL A 71 8.26 10.10 -8.25
CA VAL A 71 7.60 11.22 -8.95
C VAL A 71 7.04 10.72 -10.27
N PHE A 72 6.01 11.40 -10.77
CA PHE A 72 5.57 11.23 -12.16
C PHE A 72 6.66 11.75 -13.09
N ASP A 73 6.91 11.00 -14.16
CA ASP A 73 7.82 11.41 -15.23
C ASP A 73 6.98 12.16 -16.26
N GLU A 74 7.21 13.48 -16.36
CA GLU A 74 6.61 14.36 -17.37
C GLU A 74 7.36 14.25 -18.69
#